data_AF-A0A523K4M6-F1
#
_entry.id   AF-A0A523K4M6-F1
#
_cell.length_a   1.000
_cell.length_b   1.000
_cell.length_c   1.000
_cell.angle_alpha   90.00
_cell.angle_beta   90.00
_cell.angle_gamma   90.00
#
_symmetry.space_group_name_H-M   'P 1'
#
loop_
_entity.id
_entity.type
_entity.pdbx_description
1 polymer ?
#
loop_
_entity_poly.entity_id
_entity_poly.type
_entity_poly.pdbx_seq_one_letter_code
_entity_poly.pdbx_strand_id
1 'polypeptide(L)'
;MAGALENWGEILRTQNLSSDKPMDLVSRWLLITRASVFPMTITSAAIGGLLAVGADNTSWVYFTLALIGLVVAHAANNMINDYFDLEQGVDTDDYVRTQYAPHPILSGLVSKTGLLLAIAVTNLIDLSILFYLTEAHGWIVAAFALLGLFVSVGYVAPPLKLKHRGLGEPGVFLVWGPLMIGGTYFVTTGSFAPWVLVASLPY
;
A
#
# COMPACT_ATOMS: atom_id res chain seq x y z
N MET A 1 6.20 -21.42 24.32
CA MET A 1 6.18 -20.00 23.90
C MET A 1 6.16 -20.02 22.39
N ALA A 2 5.12 -19.47 21.75
CA ALA A 2 5.13 -19.31 20.30
C ALA A 2 6.32 -18.41 19.91
N GLY A 3 7.05 -18.79 18.87
CA GLY A 3 8.19 -18.01 18.40
C GLY A 3 7.75 -16.72 17.71
N ALA A 4 8.59 -15.68 17.70
CA ALA A 4 8.29 -14.42 16.98
C ALA A 4 7.92 -14.67 15.50
N LEU A 5 8.58 -15.62 14.83
CA LEU A 5 8.27 -16.01 13.45
C LEU A 5 6.87 -16.61 13.28
N GLU A 6 6.38 -17.35 14.27
CA GLU A 6 5.03 -17.92 14.24
C GLU A 6 3.99 -16.81 14.36
N ASN A 7 4.22 -15.82 15.24
CA ASN A 7 3.37 -14.64 15.38
C ASN A 7 3.30 -13.85 14.06
N TRP A 8 4.46 -13.58 13.44
CA TRP A 8 4.51 -12.84 12.17
C TRP A 8 3.78 -13.60 11.07
N GLY A 9 4.00 -14.91 10.97
CA GLY A 9 3.32 -15.75 9.99
C GLY A 9 1.80 -15.78 10.19
N GLU A 10 1.32 -15.79 11.44
CA GLU A 10 -0.11 -15.68 11.73
C GLU A 10 -0.68 -14.34 11.28
N ILE A 11 -0.06 -13.23 11.70
CA ILE A 11 -0.51 -11.88 11.34
C ILE A 11 -0.55 -11.68 9.83
N LEU A 12 0.47 -12.15 9.10
CA LEU A 12 0.50 -12.06 7.64
C LEU A 12 -0.60 -12.88 6.97
N ARG A 13 -1.11 -13.94 7.60
CA ARG A 13 -2.20 -14.77 7.07
C ARG A 13 -3.59 -14.28 7.47
N THR A 14 -3.74 -13.75 8.68
CA THR A 14 -5.06 -13.49 9.29
C THR A 14 -5.33 -12.02 9.58
N GLN A 15 -4.32 -11.16 9.47
CA GLN A 15 -4.37 -9.76 9.94
C GLN A 15 -4.73 -9.64 11.43
N ASN A 16 -4.45 -10.69 12.21
CA ASN A 16 -4.75 -10.77 13.63
C ASN A 16 -3.68 -11.57 14.37
N LEU A 17 -3.66 -11.45 15.70
CA LEU A 17 -2.80 -12.25 16.56
C LEU A 17 -3.65 -12.86 17.68
N SER A 18 -3.56 -14.18 17.85
CA SER A 18 -4.24 -14.91 18.92
C SER A 18 -3.93 -14.30 20.29
N SER A 19 -4.96 -14.14 21.13
CA SER A 19 -4.89 -13.36 22.37
C SER A 19 -3.94 -13.94 23.43
N ASP A 20 -3.58 -15.21 23.32
CA ASP A 20 -2.62 -15.90 24.19
C ASP A 20 -1.15 -15.65 23.82
N LYS A 21 -0.89 -15.03 22.66
CA LYS A 21 0.46 -14.78 22.14
C LYS A 21 0.99 -13.40 22.54
N PRO A 22 2.30 -13.29 22.84
CA PRO A 22 2.89 -12.01 23.20
C PRO A 22 2.98 -11.06 22.00
N MET A 23 2.68 -9.78 22.23
CA MET A 23 2.84 -8.73 21.22
C MET A 23 4.26 -8.16 21.22
N ASP A 24 5.08 -8.58 20.24
CA ASP A 24 6.39 -7.96 20.00
C ASP A 24 6.29 -6.73 19.07
N LEU A 25 7.39 -5.99 18.95
CA LEU A 25 7.45 -4.75 18.17
C LEU A 25 7.11 -4.98 16.68
N VAL A 26 7.59 -6.07 16.09
CA VAL A 26 7.37 -6.35 14.67
C VAL A 26 5.92 -6.78 14.47
N SER A 27 5.41 -7.71 15.28
CA SER A 27 3.99 -8.10 15.26
C SER A 27 3.06 -6.88 15.34
N ARG A 28 3.35 -5.94 16.24
CA ARG A 28 2.59 -4.71 16.40
C ARG A 28 2.54 -3.89 15.11
N TRP A 29 3.68 -3.69 14.44
CA TRP A 29 3.73 -2.90 13.20
C TRP A 29 3.21 -3.64 11.97
N LEU A 30 3.29 -4.98 11.94
CA LEU A 30 2.61 -5.79 10.92
C LEU A 30 1.09 -5.59 11.00
N LEU A 31 0.52 -5.52 12.20
CA LEU A 31 -0.90 -5.22 12.41
C LEU A 31 -1.23 -3.77 12.04
N ILE A 32 -0.47 -2.78 12.55
CA ILE A 32 -0.73 -1.35 12.28
C ILE A 32 -0.70 -1.03 10.79
N THR A 33 0.28 -1.54 10.05
CA THR A 33 0.43 -1.26 8.61
C THR A 33 -0.45 -2.12 7.71
N ARG A 34 -1.11 -3.12 8.31
CA ARG A 34 -1.88 -4.16 7.63
C ARG A 34 -1.03 -4.94 6.62
N ALA A 35 0.12 -5.43 7.06
CA ALA A 35 1.08 -6.10 6.19
C ALA A 35 0.54 -7.36 5.50
N SER A 36 -0.52 -7.98 6.02
CA SER A 36 -1.21 -9.12 5.39
C SER A 36 -1.72 -8.82 3.96
N VAL A 37 -1.96 -7.55 3.62
CA VAL A 37 -2.43 -7.16 2.27
C VAL A 37 -1.30 -6.68 1.35
N PHE A 38 -0.06 -6.58 1.84
CA PHE A 38 1.09 -6.23 1.00
C PHE A 38 1.39 -7.21 -0.15
N PRO A 39 1.11 -8.52 -0.05
CA PRO A 39 1.25 -9.43 -1.19
C PRO A 39 0.55 -8.93 -2.46
N MET A 40 -0.61 -8.27 -2.36
CA MET A 40 -1.28 -7.69 -3.54
C MET A 40 -0.41 -6.63 -4.24
N THR A 41 0.21 -5.72 -3.48
CA THR A 41 1.10 -4.68 -4.03
C THR A 41 2.39 -5.28 -4.57
N ILE A 42 2.97 -6.25 -3.86
CA ILE A 42 4.18 -6.94 -4.29
C ILE A 42 3.92 -7.68 -5.59
N THR A 43 2.77 -8.35 -5.74
CA THR A 43 2.39 -9.04 -6.98
C THR A 43 2.24 -8.06 -8.15
N SER A 44 1.55 -6.93 -7.97
CA SER A 44 1.45 -5.90 -9.02
C SER A 44 2.82 -5.39 -9.48
N ALA A 45 3.69 -5.05 -8.52
CA ALA A 45 5.05 -4.64 -8.83
C ALA A 45 5.82 -5.75 -9.56
N ALA A 46 5.74 -7.00 -9.06
CA ALA A 46 6.38 -8.15 -9.67
C ALA A 46 5.93 -8.39 -11.11
N ILE A 47 4.64 -8.25 -11.44
CA ILE A 47 4.15 -8.34 -12.82
C ILE A 47 4.78 -7.24 -13.68
N GLY A 48 4.81 -6.00 -13.21
CA GLY A 48 5.47 -4.90 -13.93
C GLY A 48 6.96 -5.17 -14.19
N GLY A 49 7.67 -5.72 -13.20
CA GLY A 49 9.05 -6.17 -13.34
C GLY A 49 9.23 -7.34 -14.30
N LEU A 50 8.34 -8.34 -14.27
CA LEU A 50 8.37 -9.48 -15.18
C LEU A 50 8.15 -9.05 -16.64
N LEU A 51 7.20 -8.14 -16.88
CA LEU A 51 6.99 -7.56 -18.20
C LEU A 51 8.20 -6.75 -18.69
N ALA A 52 9.00 -6.21 -17.77
CA ALA A 52 10.21 -5.46 -18.08
C ALA A 52 11.38 -6.35 -18.50
N VAL A 53 11.44 -7.64 -18.15
CA VAL A 53 12.59 -8.55 -18.42
C VAL A 53 13.02 -8.56 -19.90
N GLY A 54 12.08 -8.41 -20.83
CA GLY A 54 12.34 -8.39 -22.27
C GLY A 54 12.74 -7.02 -22.85
N ALA A 55 12.86 -5.97 -22.03
CA ALA A 55 13.23 -4.63 -22.48
C ALA A 55 14.75 -4.41 -22.43
N ASP A 56 15.27 -3.62 -23.37
CA ASP A 56 16.71 -3.46 -23.57
C ASP A 56 17.43 -2.72 -22.43
N ASN A 57 16.74 -1.84 -21.69
CA ASN A 57 17.33 -0.94 -20.69
C ASN A 57 16.69 -1.12 -19.29
N THR A 58 16.69 -2.33 -18.76
CA THR A 58 16.14 -2.61 -17.43
C THR A 58 17.09 -2.21 -16.30
N SER A 59 16.57 -1.46 -15.32
CA SER A 59 17.25 -1.17 -14.06
C SER A 59 16.53 -1.83 -12.90
N TRP A 60 17.10 -2.92 -12.38
CA TRP A 60 16.56 -3.61 -11.21
C TRP A 60 16.72 -2.79 -9.92
N VAL A 61 17.60 -1.79 -9.91
CA VAL A 61 17.70 -0.81 -8.83
C VAL A 61 16.43 0.05 -8.80
N TYR A 62 15.98 0.55 -9.94
CA TYR A 62 14.75 1.34 -10.04
C TYR A 62 13.50 0.51 -9.78
N PHE A 63 13.47 -0.75 -10.25
CA PHE A 63 12.45 -1.71 -9.86
C PHE A 63 12.37 -1.88 -8.34
N THR A 64 13.51 -2.09 -7.68
CA THR A 64 13.55 -2.32 -6.22
C THR A 64 13.07 -1.08 -5.47
N LEU A 65 13.49 0.11 -5.90
CA LEU A 65 13.01 1.37 -5.33
C LEU A 65 11.51 1.57 -5.55
N ALA A 66 10.99 1.25 -6.74
CA ALA A 66 9.56 1.30 -7.02
C ALA A 66 8.78 0.34 -6.11
N LEU A 67 9.24 -0.90 -5.96
CA LEU A 67 8.62 -1.89 -5.07
C LEU A 67 8.58 -1.40 -3.62
N ILE A 68 9.70 -0.86 -3.11
CA ILE A 68 9.76 -0.30 -1.75
C ILE A 68 8.80 0.89 -1.63
N GLY A 69 8.83 1.83 -2.57
CA GLY A 69 7.92 2.98 -2.59
C GLY A 69 6.46 2.56 -2.57
N LEU A 70 6.06 1.63 -3.44
CA LEU A 70 4.69 1.11 -3.49
C LEU A 70 4.24 0.45 -2.17
N VAL A 71 5.10 -0.33 -1.53
CA VAL A 71 4.78 -0.95 -0.22
C VAL A 71 4.66 0.12 0.88
N VAL A 72 5.56 1.11 0.89
CA VAL A 72 5.51 2.22 1.85
C VAL A 72 4.26 3.09 1.63
N ALA A 73 3.91 3.38 0.38
CA ALA A 73 2.70 4.11 0.01
C ALA A 73 1.44 3.35 0.42
N HIS A 74 1.39 2.02 0.24
CA HIS A 74 0.28 1.20 0.68
C HIS A 74 0.17 1.16 2.22
N ALA A 75 1.29 1.04 2.93
CA ALA A 75 1.31 1.14 4.39
C ALA A 75 0.75 2.50 4.87
N ALA A 76 1.18 3.59 4.24
CA ALA A 76 0.68 4.93 4.51
C ALA A 76 -0.84 5.02 4.29
N ASN A 77 -1.33 4.51 3.15
CA ASN A 77 -2.75 4.52 2.83
C ASN A 77 -3.59 3.71 3.84
N ASN A 78 -3.12 2.55 4.27
CA ASN A 78 -3.81 1.75 5.30
C ASN A 78 -3.95 2.52 6.61
N MET A 79 -2.87 3.16 7.07
CA MET A 79 -2.89 3.99 8.28
C MET A 79 -3.76 5.24 8.12
N ILE A 80 -3.77 5.88 6.94
CA ILE A 80 -4.65 7.01 6.61
C ILE A 80 -6.12 6.58 6.65
N ASN A 81 -6.44 5.38 6.15
CA ASN A 81 -7.78 4.80 6.24
C ASN A 81 -8.19 4.61 7.71
N ASP A 82 -7.36 3.94 8.52
CA ASP A 82 -7.61 3.78 9.96
C ASP A 82 -7.83 5.13 10.67
N TYR A 83 -7.05 6.17 10.30
CA TYR A 83 -7.22 7.50 10.87
C TYR A 83 -8.55 8.16 10.46
N PHE A 84 -8.84 8.25 9.17
CA PHE A 84 -10.04 8.96 8.70
C PHE A 84 -11.33 8.21 9.01
N ASP A 85 -11.33 6.88 8.96
CA ASP A 85 -12.50 6.08 9.30
C ASP A 85 -12.83 6.23 10.80
N LEU A 86 -11.82 6.30 11.67
CA LEU A 86 -12.01 6.63 13.08
C LEU A 86 -12.53 8.06 13.27
N GLU A 87 -11.90 9.06 12.65
CA GLU A 87 -12.31 10.48 12.80
C GLU A 87 -13.72 10.76 12.30
N GLN A 88 -14.18 10.00 11.30
CA GLN A 88 -15.51 10.15 10.72
C GLN A 88 -16.57 9.29 11.42
N GLY A 89 -16.20 8.54 12.47
CA GLY A 89 -17.11 7.65 13.21
C GLY A 89 -17.56 6.43 12.39
N VAL A 90 -16.80 6.05 11.36
CA VAL A 90 -17.04 4.82 10.59
C VAL A 90 -16.52 3.62 11.35
N ASP A 91 -15.31 3.72 11.92
CA ASP A 91 -14.73 2.68 12.77
C ASP A 91 -15.12 2.91 14.24
N THR A 92 -15.82 1.94 14.81
CA THR A 92 -16.25 1.86 16.21
C THR A 92 -15.84 0.53 16.82
N ASP A 93 -15.89 0.39 18.15
CA ASP A 93 -15.51 -0.85 18.84
C ASP A 93 -16.35 -2.07 18.40
N ASP A 94 -17.59 -1.84 17.95
CA ASP A 94 -18.56 -2.84 17.49
C ASP A 94 -18.62 -3.01 15.97
N TYR A 95 -17.79 -2.30 15.20
CA TYR A 95 -17.79 -2.42 13.73
C TYR A 95 -17.29 -3.80 13.26
N VAL A 96 -17.83 -4.30 12.14
CA VAL A 96 -17.60 -5.67 11.62
C VAL A 96 -16.12 -6.07 11.56
N ARG A 97 -15.22 -5.14 11.22
CA ARG A 97 -13.79 -5.44 11.15
C ARG A 97 -13.19 -5.86 12.49
N THR A 98 -13.66 -5.31 13.61
CA THR A 98 -13.14 -5.65 14.95
C THR A 98 -13.37 -7.11 15.31
N GLN A 99 -14.27 -7.81 14.61
CA GLN A 99 -14.51 -9.25 14.78
C GLN A 99 -13.36 -10.13 14.29
N TYR A 100 -12.53 -9.65 13.36
CA TYR A 100 -11.47 -10.46 12.76
C TYR A 100 -10.10 -9.79 12.71
N ALA A 101 -9.99 -8.47 12.90
CA ALA A 101 -8.70 -7.76 12.94
C ALA A 101 -8.74 -6.57 13.92
N PRO A 102 -7.68 -6.35 14.72
CA PRO A 102 -7.62 -5.22 15.63
C PRO A 102 -7.50 -3.89 14.87
N HIS A 103 -8.23 -2.88 15.32
CA HIS A 103 -8.05 -1.51 14.84
C HIS A 103 -6.84 -0.88 15.56
N PRO A 104 -5.87 -0.25 14.86
CA PRO A 104 -4.61 0.20 15.47
C PRO A 104 -4.77 1.12 16.69
N ILE A 105 -5.68 2.09 16.63
CA ILE A 105 -5.92 3.05 17.73
C ILE A 105 -6.81 2.44 18.82
N LEU A 106 -8.01 1.97 18.47
CA LEU A 106 -8.97 1.40 19.43
C LEU A 106 -8.40 0.22 20.24
N SER A 107 -7.59 -0.63 19.62
CA SER A 107 -6.92 -1.75 20.31
C SER A 107 -5.63 -1.35 21.04
N GLY A 108 -5.29 -0.06 21.11
CA GLY A 108 -4.13 0.45 21.85
C GLY A 108 -2.77 0.10 21.26
N LEU A 109 -2.70 -0.34 20.00
CA LEU A 109 -1.43 -0.69 19.34
C LEU A 109 -0.57 0.56 19.08
N VAL A 110 -1.22 1.70 18.83
CA VAL A 110 -0.56 2.99 18.62
C VAL A 110 -1.48 4.14 19.04
N SER A 111 -0.92 5.22 19.57
CA SER A 111 -1.69 6.44 19.84
C SER A 111 -2.08 7.14 18.53
N LYS A 112 -3.13 7.96 18.54
CA LYS A 112 -3.53 8.77 17.38
C LYS A 112 -2.37 9.64 16.86
N THR A 113 -1.64 10.31 17.75
CA THR A 113 -0.45 11.10 17.39
C THR A 113 0.68 10.22 16.84
N GLY A 114 0.88 9.02 17.40
CA GLY A 114 1.85 8.06 16.90
C GLY A 114 1.53 7.57 15.49
N LEU A 115 0.24 7.33 15.19
CA LEU A 115 -0.22 6.96 13.86
C LEU A 115 0.00 8.11 12.86
N LEU A 116 -0.33 9.34 13.23
CA LEU A 116 -0.07 10.53 12.40
C LEU A 116 1.42 10.72 12.10
N LEU A 117 2.29 10.51 13.09
CA LEU A 117 3.74 10.55 12.88
C LEU A 117 4.20 9.44 11.93
N ALA A 118 3.68 8.22 12.09
CA ALA A 118 4.00 7.12 11.20
C ALA A 118 3.58 7.40 9.76
N ILE A 119 2.36 7.92 9.55
CA ILE A 119 1.86 8.38 8.25
C ILE A 119 2.78 9.44 7.65
N ALA A 120 3.21 10.43 8.43
CA ALA A 120 4.10 11.48 7.96
C ALA A 120 5.47 10.92 7.53
N VAL A 121 6.06 10.02 8.33
CA VAL A 121 7.35 9.39 8.04
C VAL A 121 7.25 8.52 6.79
N THR A 122 6.22 7.68 6.65
CA THR A 122 6.06 6.83 5.47
C THR A 122 5.85 7.66 4.21
N ASN A 123 5.05 8.73 4.26
CA ASN A 123 4.87 9.60 3.10
C ASN A 123 6.14 10.38 2.74
N LEU A 124 6.97 10.75 3.73
CA LEU A 124 8.26 11.40 3.45
C LEU A 124 9.23 10.45 2.74
N ILE A 125 9.27 9.18 3.16
CA ILE A 125 10.08 8.13 2.50
C ILE A 125 9.57 7.93 1.07
N ASP A 126 8.27 7.76 0.89
CA ASP A 126 7.65 7.57 -0.43
C ASP A 126 7.91 8.77 -1.36
N LEU A 127 7.72 10.00 -0.86
CA LEU A 127 8.02 11.22 -1.61
C LEU A 127 9.49 11.32 -2.03
N SER A 128 10.42 10.87 -1.16
CA SER A 128 11.85 10.87 -1.46
C SER A 128 12.19 9.89 -2.59
N ILE A 129 11.59 8.70 -2.55
CA ILE A 129 11.71 7.68 -3.62
C ILE A 129 11.11 8.23 -4.92
N LEU A 130 9.91 8.80 -4.85
CA LEU A 130 9.23 9.39 -6.00
C LEU A 130 10.09 10.48 -6.66
N PHE A 131 10.65 11.40 -5.86
CA PHE A 131 11.51 12.46 -6.38
C PHE A 131 12.71 11.87 -7.11
N TYR A 132 13.43 10.94 -6.49
CA TYR A 132 14.59 10.30 -7.09
C TYR A 132 14.26 9.59 -8.41
N LEU A 133 13.18 8.81 -8.46
CA LEU A 133 12.76 8.10 -9.67
C LEU A 133 12.25 9.04 -10.77
N THR A 134 11.61 10.14 -10.39
CA THR A 134 11.16 11.19 -11.33
C THR A 134 12.34 11.92 -11.95
N GLU A 135 13.38 12.23 -11.18
CA GLU A 135 14.62 12.81 -11.73
C GLU A 135 15.31 11.84 -12.70
N ALA A 136 15.26 10.53 -12.43
CA ALA A 136 15.87 9.52 -13.28
C ALA A 136 15.12 9.30 -14.60
N HIS A 137 13.80 9.12 -14.57
CA HIS A 137 12.98 8.68 -15.71
C HIS A 137 11.91 9.69 -16.16
N GLY A 138 11.94 10.90 -15.60
CA GLY A 138 11.09 12.02 -15.98
C GLY A 138 9.70 12.02 -15.37
N TRP A 139 8.93 13.04 -15.76
CA TRP A 139 7.64 13.39 -15.16
C TRP A 139 6.56 12.30 -15.26
N ILE A 140 6.69 11.33 -16.17
CA ILE A 140 5.72 10.22 -16.30
C ILE A 140 5.70 9.37 -15.03
N VAL A 141 6.83 9.23 -14.31
CA VAL A 141 6.85 8.60 -12.98
C VAL A 141 5.92 9.34 -12.02
N ALA A 142 6.06 10.66 -11.95
CA ALA A 142 5.19 11.51 -11.13
C ALA A 142 3.73 11.41 -11.56
N ALA A 143 3.42 11.29 -12.85
CA ALA A 143 2.06 11.11 -13.32
C ALA A 143 1.43 9.81 -12.76
N PHE A 144 2.13 8.67 -12.84
CA PHE A 144 1.64 7.42 -12.24
C PHE A 144 1.42 7.55 -10.73
N ALA A 145 2.40 8.10 -10.01
CA ALA A 145 2.33 8.25 -8.56
C ALA A 145 1.21 9.20 -8.12
N LEU A 146 1.07 10.36 -8.78
CA LEU A 146 0.03 11.34 -8.45
C LEU A 146 -1.37 10.84 -8.80
N LEU A 147 -1.53 10.07 -9.89
CA LEU A 147 -2.81 9.42 -10.19
C LEU A 147 -3.15 8.36 -9.13
N GLY A 148 -2.17 7.54 -8.72
CA GLY A 148 -2.35 6.58 -7.63
C GLY A 148 -2.72 7.26 -6.32
N LEU A 149 -2.01 8.33 -5.95
CA LEU A 149 -2.28 9.13 -4.76
C LEU A 149 -3.68 9.78 -4.82
N PHE A 150 -4.08 10.31 -5.98
CA PHE A 150 -5.40 10.89 -6.16
C PHE A 150 -6.52 9.87 -5.91
N VAL A 151 -6.40 8.68 -6.50
CA VAL A 151 -7.37 7.59 -6.28
C VAL A 151 -7.36 7.15 -4.83
N SER A 152 -6.18 6.99 -4.24
CA SER A 152 -5.95 6.57 -2.85
C SER A 152 -6.57 7.54 -1.83
N VAL A 153 -6.27 8.84 -1.94
CA VAL A 153 -6.85 9.87 -1.06
C VAL A 153 -8.35 10.01 -1.32
N GLY A 154 -8.76 10.07 -2.60
CA GLY A 154 -10.16 10.15 -2.99
C GLY A 154 -10.99 8.94 -2.55
N TYR A 155 -10.34 7.80 -2.30
CA TYR A 155 -10.97 6.57 -1.83
C TYR A 155 -11.70 6.76 -0.50
N VAL A 156 -11.07 7.48 0.44
CA VAL A 156 -11.53 7.64 1.82
C VAL A 156 -11.84 9.08 2.22
N ALA A 157 -11.11 10.06 1.69
CA ALA A 157 -11.23 11.44 2.12
C ALA A 157 -12.40 12.19 1.42
N PRO A 158 -13.04 13.15 2.11
CA PRO A 158 -13.93 14.11 1.47
C PRO A 158 -13.21 14.94 0.40
N PRO A 159 -13.91 15.38 -0.67
CA PRO A 159 -15.33 15.20 -0.93
C PRO A 159 -15.68 13.91 -1.69
N LEU A 160 -14.70 13.14 -2.18
CA LEU A 160 -14.93 12.05 -3.13
C LEU A 160 -15.48 10.79 -2.47
N LYS A 161 -14.86 10.30 -1.38
CA LYS A 161 -15.29 9.10 -0.65
C LYS A 161 -15.65 7.92 -1.57
N LEU A 162 -14.80 7.60 -2.55
CA LEU A 162 -15.12 6.66 -3.65
C LEU A 162 -15.60 5.30 -3.12
N LYS A 163 -14.99 4.77 -2.05
CA LYS A 163 -15.39 3.47 -1.46
C LYS A 163 -16.83 3.47 -0.95
N HIS A 164 -17.32 4.60 -0.47
CA HIS A 164 -18.69 4.77 0.02
C HIS A 164 -19.71 5.04 -1.10
N ARG A 165 -19.26 5.17 -2.35
CA ARG A 165 -20.09 5.42 -3.53
C ARG A 165 -20.15 4.22 -4.49
N GLY A 166 -19.75 3.04 -4.01
CA GLY A 166 -19.68 1.83 -4.84
C GLY A 166 -18.52 1.82 -5.85
N LEU A 167 -17.58 2.77 -5.75
CA LEU A 167 -16.39 2.86 -6.62
C LEU A 167 -15.16 2.21 -5.98
N GLY A 168 -15.38 1.32 -5.01
CA GLY A 168 -14.33 0.59 -4.30
C GLY A 168 -13.52 -0.31 -5.24
N GLU A 169 -14.21 -1.27 -5.86
CA GLU A 169 -13.61 -2.24 -6.79
C GLU A 169 -12.97 -1.58 -8.02
N PRO A 170 -13.59 -0.60 -8.70
CA PRO A 170 -12.93 0.14 -9.77
C PRO A 170 -11.63 0.84 -9.33
N GLY A 171 -11.60 1.38 -8.10
CA GLY A 171 -10.40 2.00 -7.53
C GLY A 171 -9.28 0.98 -7.30
N VAL A 172 -9.61 -0.18 -6.74
CA VAL A 172 -8.66 -1.29 -6.53
C VAL A 172 -8.10 -1.77 -7.86
N PHE A 173 -8.97 -2.03 -8.84
CA PHE A 173 -8.59 -2.41 -10.20
C PHE A 173 -7.61 -1.41 -10.82
N LEU A 174 -7.93 -0.11 -10.76
CA LEU A 174 -7.11 0.92 -11.39
C LEU A 174 -5.73 1.05 -10.71
N VAL A 175 -5.70 1.03 -9.37
CA VAL A 175 -4.48 1.22 -8.59
C VAL A 175 -3.55 0.02 -8.73
N TRP A 176 -4.02 -1.19 -8.44
CA TRP A 176 -3.17 -2.38 -8.46
C TRP A 176 -2.94 -2.95 -9.87
N GLY A 177 -3.80 -2.62 -10.83
CA GLY A 177 -3.61 -2.97 -12.24
C GLY A 177 -2.77 -1.91 -12.97
N PRO A 178 -3.35 -1.09 -13.86
CA PRO A 178 -2.62 -0.19 -14.74
C PRO A 178 -1.63 0.76 -14.07
N LEU A 179 -1.95 1.29 -12.88
CA LEU A 179 -1.09 2.26 -12.23
C LEU A 179 0.17 1.60 -11.62
N MET A 180 0.01 0.59 -10.76
CA MET A 180 1.15 -0.09 -10.14
C MET A 180 1.95 -0.93 -11.15
N ILE A 181 1.29 -1.72 -12.01
CA ILE A 181 1.97 -2.56 -13.00
C ILE A 181 2.66 -1.69 -14.07
N GLY A 182 1.91 -0.76 -14.67
CA GLY A 182 2.42 0.14 -15.70
C GLY A 182 3.50 1.09 -15.19
N GLY A 183 3.30 1.65 -13.99
CA GLY A 183 4.28 2.52 -13.34
C GLY A 183 5.56 1.77 -12.99
N THR A 184 5.47 0.54 -12.47
CA THR A 184 6.65 -0.29 -12.19
C THR A 184 7.40 -0.65 -13.46
N TYR A 185 6.70 -1.04 -14.53
CA TYR A 185 7.33 -1.28 -15.84
C TYR A 185 8.05 -0.03 -16.36
N PHE A 186 7.37 1.14 -16.32
CA PHE A 186 7.93 2.39 -16.80
C PHE A 186 9.19 2.78 -16.00
N VAL A 187 9.12 2.72 -14.68
CA VAL A 187 10.26 3.01 -13.80
C VAL A 187 11.40 1.99 -14.00
N THR A 188 11.09 0.73 -14.30
CA THR A 188 12.12 -0.29 -14.52
C THR A 188 12.83 -0.12 -15.86
N THR A 189 12.12 0.28 -16.91
CA THR A 189 12.64 0.28 -18.29
C THR A 189 13.00 1.67 -18.84
N GLY A 190 12.50 2.73 -18.20
CA GLY A 190 12.57 4.10 -18.74
C GLY A 190 11.70 4.33 -19.97
N SER A 191 10.85 3.36 -20.34
CA SER A 191 10.07 3.39 -21.59
C SER A 191 8.58 3.17 -21.31
N PHE A 192 7.73 3.92 -22.02
CA PHE A 192 6.28 3.76 -21.93
C PHE A 192 5.78 2.81 -23.01
N ALA A 193 5.12 1.74 -22.61
CA ALA A 193 4.58 0.73 -23.50
C ALA A 193 3.06 0.55 -23.26
N PRO A 194 2.19 1.10 -24.14
CA PRO A 194 0.73 1.06 -23.93
C PRO A 194 0.15 -0.35 -23.76
N TRP A 195 0.75 -1.35 -24.40
CA TRP A 195 0.32 -2.74 -24.28
C TRP A 195 0.46 -3.29 -22.85
N VAL A 196 1.36 -2.74 -22.03
CA VAL A 196 1.51 -3.13 -20.61
C VAL A 196 0.27 -2.71 -19.81
N LEU A 197 -0.33 -1.56 -20.13
CA LEU A 197 -1.57 -1.14 -19.48
C LEU A 197 -2.73 -2.08 -19.84
N VAL A 198 -2.80 -2.55 -21.09
CA VAL A 198 -3.80 -3.54 -21.51
C VAL A 198 -3.54 -4.90 -20.85
N ALA A 199 -2.29 -5.32 -20.75
CA ALA A 199 -1.90 -6.57 -20.08
C ALA A 199 -2.19 -6.56 -18.57
N SER A 200 -2.36 -5.38 -17.97
CA SER A 200 -2.67 -5.21 -16.54
C SER A 200 -4.17 -5.23 -16.19
N LEU A 201 -5.07 -5.30 -17.20
CA LEU A 201 -6.52 -5.32 -16.98
C LEU A 201 -7.08 -6.62 -16.36
N PRO A 202 -6.57 -7.84 -16.64
CA PRO A 202 -7.10 -9.06 -16.04
C PRO A 202 -6.54 -9.34 -14.64
N TYR A 203 -6.00 -8.31 -13.97
CA TYR A 203 -5.35 -8.41 -12.65
C TYR A 203 -6.36 -8.43 -11.50
#